data_AF-A0A0S8I6L5-F1
#
_entry.id   AF-A0A0S8I6L5-F1
#
_cell.length_a   1.000
_cell.length_b   1.000
_cell.length_c   1.000
_cell.angle_alpha   90.00
_cell.angle_beta   90.00
_cell.angle_gamma   90.00
#
_symmetry.space_group_name_H-M   'P 1'
#
loop_
_entity.id
_entity.type
_entity.pdbx_description
1 polymer ?
#
loop_
_entity_poly.entity_id
_entity_poly.type
_entity_poly.pdbx_seq_one_letter_code
_entity_poly.pdbx_strand_id
1 'polypeptide(L)' 'MGLVSMNWKLTATTLFCDSVKRWVPLLVFKDGRTHCGYFFRHGASRGKSHRVPACEGPQECTLCKAYKEDVFRRNG' A
#
# COMPACT_ATOMS: atom_id res chain seq x y z
N MET A 1 -3.72 -31.44 -13.86
CA MET A 1 -3.08 -30.11 -13.83
C MET A 1 -4.09 -29.14 -13.22
N GLY A 2 -3.97 -28.86 -11.92
CA GLY A 2 -4.90 -27.97 -11.24
C GLY A 2 -4.65 -26.53 -11.67
N LEU A 3 -5.66 -25.92 -12.32
CA LEU A 3 -5.67 -24.49 -12.62
C LEU A 3 -5.72 -23.73 -11.29
N VAL A 4 -4.57 -23.23 -10.83
CA VAL A 4 -4.54 -22.23 -9.75
C VAL A 4 -5.29 -21.03 -10.29
N SER A 5 -6.47 -20.77 -9.73
CA SER A 5 -7.29 -19.61 -10.02
C SER A 5 -6.57 -18.34 -9.56
N MET A 6 -5.65 -17.85 -10.39
CA MET A 6 -4.87 -16.64 -10.18
C MET A 6 -5.75 -15.41 -10.45
N ASN A 7 -6.80 -15.23 -9.64
CA ASN A 7 -7.62 -14.01 -9.59
C ASN A 7 -6.85 -12.86 -8.88
N TRP A 8 -5.55 -12.72 -9.12
CA TRP A 8 -4.75 -11.65 -8.53
C TRP A 8 -4.94 -10.39 -9.36
N LYS A 9 -5.95 -9.59 -9.03
CA LYS A 9 -6.00 -8.20 -9.52
C LYS A 9 -5.20 -7.35 -8.54
N LEU A 10 -3.89 -7.32 -8.75
CA LEU A 10 -3.00 -6.37 -8.08
C LEU A 10 -3.09 -5.03 -8.83
N THR A 11 -3.49 -3.97 -8.13
CA THR A 11 -3.41 -2.62 -8.70
C THR A 11 -2.22 -1.90 -8.09
N ALA A 12 -1.14 -1.82 -8.87
CA ALA A 12 0.08 -1.12 -8.50
C ALA A 12 0.07 0.30 -9.09
N THR A 13 0.41 1.29 -8.28
CA THR A 13 0.60 2.68 -8.71
C THR A 13 1.77 3.30 -7.96
N THR A 14 2.24 4.45 -8.42
CA THR A 14 3.18 5.29 -7.69
C THR A 14 2.50 6.62 -7.41
N LEU A 15 2.30 6.95 -6.14
CA LEU A 15 1.69 8.22 -5.72
C LEU A 15 2.68 9.03 -4.89
N PHE A 16 2.56 10.35 -4.98
CA PHE A 16 3.33 11.24 -4.13
C PHE A 16 2.77 11.21 -2.71
N CYS A 17 3.61 10.88 -1.73
CA CYS A 17 3.26 10.89 -0.32
C CYS A 17 3.79 12.15 0.33
N ASP A 18 2.87 13.03 0.74
CA ASP A 18 3.22 14.31 1.36
C ASP A 18 3.99 14.13 2.68
N SER A 19 3.61 13.11 3.45
CA SER A 19 4.22 12.73 4.73
C SER A 19 5.73 12.47 4.65
N VAL A 20 6.21 11.93 3.53
CA VAL A 20 7.64 11.63 3.31
C VAL A 20 8.23 12.41 2.14
N LYS A 21 7.46 13.38 1.60
CA LYS A 21 7.77 14.21 0.43
C LYS A 21 8.43 13.43 -0.71
N ARG A 22 7.94 12.22 -0.99
CA ARG A 22 8.51 11.30 -1.98
C ARG A 22 7.43 10.52 -2.70
N TRP A 23 7.72 10.16 -3.94
CA TRP A 23 6.93 9.19 -4.71
C TRP A 23 7.10 7.79 -4.12
N VAL A 24 6.00 7.20 -3.66
CA VAL A 24 5.99 5.88 -3.03
C VAL A 24 5.16 4.91 -3.88
N PRO A 25 5.66 3.69 -4.12
CA PRO A 25 4.87 2.66 -4.78
C PRO A 25 3.82 2.12 -3.80
N LEU A 26 2.58 2.06 -4.26
CA LEU A 26 1.41 1.55 -3.56
C LEU A 26 0.79 0.40 -4.33
N LEU A 27 0.48 -0.68 -3.62
CA LEU A 27 -0.20 -1.84 -4.16
C LEU A 27 -1.50 -2.07 -3.39
N VAL A 28 -2.60 -2.25 -4.10
CA VAL A 28 -3.89 -2.66 -3.54
C VAL A 28 -4.18 -4.07 -4.02
N PHE A 29 -4.47 -4.95 -3.06
CA PHE A 29 -4.87 -6.33 -3.29
C PHE A 29 -6.39 -6.42 -3.31
N LYS A 30 -6.93 -7.41 -4.04
CA LYS A 30 -8.37 -7.66 -4.11
C LYS A 30 -9.01 -7.89 -2.73
N ASP A 31 -8.28 -8.48 -1.79
CA ASP A 31 -8.71 -8.68 -0.39
C ASP A 31 -8.79 -7.38 0.44
N GLY A 32 -8.61 -6.20 -0.18
CA GLY A 32 -8.65 -4.90 0.50
C GLY A 32 -7.36 -4.56 1.25
N ARG A 33 -6.35 -5.45 1.20
CA ARG A 33 -5.04 -5.17 1.76
C ARG A 33 -4.30 -4.14 0.91
N THR A 34 -3.56 -3.27 1.57
CA THR A 34 -2.74 -2.24 0.94
C THR A 34 -1.28 -2.43 1.34
N HIS A 35 -0.37 -2.15 0.42
CA HIS A 35 1.06 -2.24 0.65
C HIS A 35 1.74 -0.97 0.15
N CYS A 36 2.40 -0.26 1.07
CA CYS A 36 3.24 0.89 0.75
C CYS A 36 4.69 0.44 0.74
N GLY A 37 5.32 0.46 -0.44
CA GLY A 37 6.69 -0.02 -0.59
C GLY A 37 7.70 0.82 0.20
N TYR A 38 7.42 2.11 0.42
CA TYR A 38 8.26 2.94 1.29
C TYR A 38 8.14 2.51 2.76
N PHE A 39 6.92 2.36 3.27
CA PHE A 39 6.70 1.89 4.63
C PHE A 39 7.26 0.48 4.84
N PHE A 40 7.11 -0.42 3.88
CA PHE A 40 7.65 -1.77 4.02
C PHE A 40 9.18 -1.76 4.03
N ARG A 41 9.80 -0.97 3.15
CA ARG A 41 11.26 -0.89 3.05
C ARG A 41 11.92 -0.17 4.23
N HIS A 42 11.26 0.84 4.80
CA HIS A 42 11.84 1.69 5.84
C HIS A 42 11.23 1.48 7.23
N GLY A 43 10.00 0.97 7.32
CA GLY A 43 9.27 0.70 8.57
C GLY A 43 9.32 -0.76 9.03
N ALA A 44 9.56 -1.74 8.15
CA ALA A 44 9.74 -3.15 8.56
C ALA A 44 11.17 -3.46 9.05
N SER A 45 12.11 -2.52 8.85
CA SER A 45 13.48 -2.62 9.33
C SER A 45 13.54 -2.31 10.83
N ARG A 46 13.24 -3.34 11.64
CA ARG A 46 13.76 -3.59 13.00
C ARG A 46 13.71 -2.44 14.02
N GLY A 47 12.94 -2.67 15.08
CA GLY A 47 13.33 -2.31 16.46
C GLY A 47 13.52 -0.82 16.77
N LYS A 48 12.56 -0.26 17.51
CA LYS A 48 12.76 0.90 18.40
C LYS A 48 13.63 2.06 17.86
N SER A 49 13.34 2.65 16.69
CA SER A 49 13.73 4.07 16.46
C SER A 49 13.19 4.76 15.21
N HIS A 50 12.78 4.03 14.16
CA HIS A 50 12.29 4.67 12.92
C HIS A 50 10.87 4.24 12.59
N ARG A 51 9.90 4.67 13.41
CA ARG A 51 8.54 4.87 12.88
C ARG A 51 8.71 5.92 11.79
N VAL A 52 8.18 5.70 10.58
CA VAL A 52 7.91 6.85 9.70
C VAL A 52 6.97 7.71 10.53
N PRO A 53 7.39 8.87 11.06
CA PRO A 53 6.66 9.54 12.14
C PRO A 53 5.25 9.97 11.71
N ALA A 54 5.02 10.01 10.40
CA ALA A 54 3.78 10.41 9.76
C ALA A 54 2.88 9.24 9.30
N CYS A 55 3.23 7.96 9.56
CA CYS A 55 2.41 6.82 9.13
C CYS A 55 2.40 5.69 10.17
N GLU A 56 1.21 5.34 10.68
CA GLU A 56 0.96 4.19 11.57
C GLU A 56 0.88 2.85 10.81
N GLY A 57 0.97 2.88 9.49
CA GLY A 57 1.01 1.69 8.63
C GLY A 57 0.31 1.92 7.29
N PRO A 58 0.47 1.00 6.33
CA PRO A 58 -0.17 1.10 5.01
C PRO A 58 -1.69 0.93 5.09
N GLN A 59 -2.23 0.31 6.15
CA GLN A 59 -3.68 0.20 6.36
C GLN A 59 -4.27 1.50 6.90
N GLU A 60 -3.56 2.20 7.79
CA GLU A 60 -4.03 3.42 8.46
C GLU A 60 -3.60 4.72 7.75
N CYS A 61 -2.72 4.65 6.74
CA CYS A 61 -2.29 5.80 5.96
C CYS A 61 -3.41 6.33 5.05
N THR A 62 -3.75 7.62 5.19
CA THR A 62 -4.78 8.31 4.40
C THR A 62 -4.57 8.16 2.88
N LEU A 63 -3.33 8.25 2.40
CA LEU A 63 -3.01 8.07 0.99
C LEU A 63 -3.32 6.64 0.51
N CYS A 64 -2.98 5.63 1.32
CA CYS A 64 -3.25 4.24 1.01
C CYS A 64 -4.76 3.94 1.02
N LYS A 65 -5.49 4.50 2.00
CA LYS A 65 -6.96 4.39 2.08
C LYS A 65 -7.62 5.03 0.87
N ALA A 66 -7.26 6.27 0.53
CA ALA A 66 -7.84 6.98 -0.61
C ALA A 66 -7.61 6.22 -1.94
N TYR A 67 -6.39 5.72 -2.16
CA TYR A 67 -6.09 4.94 -3.35
C TYR A 67 -6.85 3.60 -3.38
N LYS A 68 -6.94 2.91 -2.23
CA LYS A 68 -7.75 1.70 -2.10
C LYS A 68 -9.19 1.96 -2.54
N GLU A 69 -9.86 2.95 -1.95
CA GLU A 69 -11.25 3.28 -2.29
C GLU A 69 -11.42 3.62 -3.78
N ASP A 70 -10.48 4.35 -4.38
CA ASP A 70 -10.51 4.65 -5.82
C ASP A 70 -10.36 3.39 -6.69
N VAL A 71 -9.46 2.48 -6.33
CA VAL A 71 -9.31 1.18 -7.01
C VAL A 71 -10.58 0.35 -6.92
N PHE A 72 -11.20 0.26 -5.74
CA PHE A 72 -12.46 -0.48 -5.58
C PHE A 72 -13.61 0.17 -6.33
N ARG A 73 -13.69 1.51 -6.36
CA ARG A 73 -14.72 2.23 -7.12
C ARG A 73 -14.57 2.04 -8.64
N ARG A 74 -13.35 1.99 -9.17
CA ARG A 74 -13.12 1.78 -10.61
C ARG A 74 -13.34 0.34 -11.05
N ASN A 75 -13.39 -0.58 -10.09
CA ASN A 75 -13.33 -2.01 -10.36
C ASN A 75 -14.56 -2.80 -9.85
N GLY A 76 -15.51 -2.13 -9.21
CA GLY A 76 -16.86 -2.61 -8.94
C GLY A 76 -17.81 -2.22 -10.06
#